data_AF-A0A542AZN4-F1
#
_entry.id   AF-A0A542AZN4-F1
#
_cell.length_a   1.000
_cell.length_b   1.000
_cell.length_c   1.000
_cell.angle_alpha   90.00
_cell.angle_beta   90.00
_cell.angle_gamma   90.00
#
_symmetry.space_group_name_H-M   'P 1'
#
loop_
_entity.id
_entity.type
_entity.pdbx_description
1 polymer ?
#
loop_
_entity_poly.entity_id
_entity_poly.type
_entity_poly.pdbx_seq_one_letter_code
_entity_poly.pdbx_strand_id
1 'polypeptide(L)'
;MNKAFTIAPGRYTIPNIGFVDTTKEISDELAFMLYRVSRRVFPWATLGPDAEAFLKKQKLDVKEFAKLVHNARTKEEIELLAKISDTKTIYRIAEVKLQALENSKNQPRS
;
A
#
# COMPACT_ATOMS: atom_id res chain seq x y z
N MET A 1 -15.74 1.79 -14.20
CA MET A 1 -14.43 1.15 -13.98
C MET A 1 -14.12 1.27 -12.50
N ASN A 2 -13.74 0.17 -11.87
CA ASN A 2 -13.28 0.21 -10.48
C ASN A 2 -11.85 0.75 -10.46
N LYS A 3 -11.43 1.43 -9.38
CA LYS A 3 -10.08 1.99 -9.28
C LYS A 3 -9.13 1.01 -8.62
N ALA A 4 -7.87 1.00 -9.06
CA ALA A 4 -6.83 0.17 -8.44
C ALA A 4 -6.47 0.65 -7.04
N PHE A 5 -6.63 1.94 -6.77
CA PHE A 5 -6.34 2.55 -5.48
C PHE A 5 -7.48 3.50 -5.07
N THR A 6 -7.75 3.54 -3.79
CA THR A 6 -8.67 4.51 -3.19
C THR A 6 -7.85 5.53 -2.42
N ILE A 7 -8.03 6.80 -2.74
CA ILE A 7 -7.33 7.90 -2.07
C ILE A 7 -8.37 8.88 -1.55
N ALA A 8 -8.20 9.33 -0.29
CA ALA A 8 -9.09 10.34 0.26
C ALA A 8 -9.02 11.63 -0.59
N PRO A 9 -10.16 12.29 -0.85
CA PRO A 9 -10.18 13.53 -1.61
C PRO A 9 -9.52 14.66 -0.81
N GLY A 10 -8.62 15.39 -1.45
CA GLY A 10 -7.91 16.50 -0.83
C GLY A 10 -6.86 17.12 -1.74
N ARG A 11 -6.25 18.20 -1.25
CA ARG A 11 -5.08 18.84 -1.87
C ARG A 11 -3.88 18.58 -0.99
N TYR A 12 -2.90 17.88 -1.53
CA TYR A 12 -1.75 17.40 -0.77
C TYR A 12 -0.46 17.93 -1.36
N THR A 13 0.48 18.29 -0.48
CA THR A 13 1.86 18.59 -0.86
C THR A 13 2.74 17.47 -0.35
N ILE A 14 3.27 16.68 -1.27
CA ILE A 14 3.96 15.44 -0.93
C ILE A 14 5.44 15.57 -1.33
N PRO A 15 6.39 15.32 -0.42
CA PRO A 15 7.81 15.34 -0.72
C PRO A 15 8.15 14.47 -1.94
N ASN A 16 8.95 15.00 -2.86
CA ASN A 16 9.40 14.35 -4.11
C ASN A 16 8.32 14.07 -5.16
N ILE A 17 7.04 14.34 -4.89
CA ILE A 17 5.95 14.26 -5.87
C ILE A 17 5.45 15.66 -6.24
N GLY A 18 5.36 16.55 -5.26
CA GLY A 18 4.86 17.91 -5.45
C GLY A 18 3.40 18.06 -5.00
N PHE A 19 2.71 19.02 -5.61
CA PHE A 19 1.31 19.31 -5.30
C PHE A 19 0.38 18.38 -6.08
N VAL A 20 -0.51 17.69 -5.39
CA VAL A 20 -1.49 16.77 -5.98
C VAL A 20 -2.88 17.09 -5.48
N ASP A 21 -3.81 17.27 -6.42
CA ASP A 21 -5.24 17.48 -6.13
C ASP A 21 -6.02 16.20 -6.42
N THR A 22 -6.32 15.43 -5.38
CA THR A 22 -7.09 14.16 -5.47
C THR A 22 -8.60 14.40 -5.37
N THR A 23 -9.07 15.65 -5.28
CA THR A 23 -10.49 15.96 -5.46
C THR A 23 -10.94 15.78 -6.91
N LYS A 24 -9.97 15.78 -7.83
CA LYS A 24 -10.15 15.48 -9.24
C LYS A 24 -9.85 14.02 -9.51
N GLU A 25 -10.30 13.55 -10.68
CA GLU A 25 -9.90 12.24 -11.16
C GLU A 25 -8.37 12.20 -11.40
N ILE A 26 -7.72 11.26 -10.72
CA ILE A 26 -6.31 10.94 -10.90
C ILE A 26 -6.19 9.58 -11.58
N SER A 27 -5.11 9.39 -12.35
CA SER A 27 -4.81 8.11 -13.00
C SER A 27 -4.32 7.08 -11.97
N ASP A 28 -4.45 5.79 -12.31
CA ASP A 28 -3.99 4.70 -11.44
C ASP A 28 -2.47 4.73 -11.26
N GLU A 29 -1.69 5.25 -12.23
CA GLU A 29 -0.24 5.43 -12.10
C GLU A 29 0.10 6.48 -11.05
N LEU A 30 -0.58 7.63 -11.07
CA LEU A 30 -0.40 8.66 -10.05
C LEU A 30 -0.85 8.13 -8.68
N ALA A 31 -1.98 7.42 -8.63
CA ALA A 31 -2.46 6.82 -7.40
C ALA A 31 -1.48 5.77 -6.85
N PHE A 32 -0.82 4.99 -7.72
CA PHE A 32 0.23 4.07 -7.35
C PHE A 32 1.47 4.78 -6.81
N MET A 33 1.91 5.87 -7.45
CA MET A 33 3.02 6.70 -6.93
C MET A 33 2.74 7.20 -5.51
N LEU A 34 1.52 7.67 -5.26
CA LEU A 34 1.06 8.10 -3.93
C LEU A 34 1.03 6.94 -2.93
N TYR A 35 0.56 5.77 -3.38
CA TYR A 35 0.52 4.55 -2.56
C TYR A 35 1.90 4.07 -2.12
N ARG A 36 2.92 4.24 -2.97
CA ARG A 36 4.32 3.85 -2.68
C ARG A 36 4.98 4.74 -1.62
N VAL A 37 4.47 5.95 -1.41
CA VAL A 37 5.00 6.86 -0.39
C VAL A 37 4.81 6.24 0.99
N SER A 38 5.79 6.44 1.87
CA SER A 38 5.68 5.97 3.26
C SER A 38 4.37 6.46 3.88
N ARG A 39 3.66 5.57 4.58
CA ARG A 39 2.41 5.94 5.26
C ARG A 39 2.56 6.98 6.34
N ARG A 40 3.79 7.26 6.80
CA ARG A 40 4.07 8.40 7.69
C ARG A 40 3.91 9.73 6.98
N VAL A 41 4.16 9.74 5.67
CA VAL A 41 4.10 10.93 4.81
C VAL A 41 2.74 11.01 4.11
N PHE A 42 2.21 9.89 3.61
CA PHE A 42 0.92 9.83 2.92
C PHE A 42 0.04 8.67 3.44
N PRO A 43 -0.74 8.89 4.52
CA PRO A 43 -1.57 7.85 5.13
C PRO A 43 -2.90 7.59 4.41
N TRP A 44 -3.28 8.40 3.41
CA TRP A 44 -4.64 8.45 2.87
C TRP A 44 -4.89 7.59 1.63
N ALA A 45 -3.95 6.72 1.23
CA ALA A 45 -4.14 5.79 0.12
C ALA A 45 -4.32 4.35 0.61
N THR A 46 -5.27 3.64 0.04
CA THR A 46 -5.56 2.22 0.28
C THR A 46 -5.68 1.46 -1.03
N LEU A 47 -5.56 0.13 -0.97
CA LEU A 47 -5.79 -0.73 -2.13
C LEU A 47 -7.28 -0.75 -2.47
N GLY A 48 -7.59 -0.58 -3.75
CA GLY A 48 -8.93 -0.74 -4.30
C GLY A 48 -9.16 -2.17 -4.82
N PRO A 49 -10.38 -2.48 -5.28
CA PRO A 49 -10.74 -3.81 -5.81
C PRO A 49 -9.91 -4.22 -7.04
N ASP A 50 -9.45 -3.28 -7.86
CA ASP A 50 -8.66 -3.58 -9.07
C ASP A 50 -7.14 -3.54 -8.82
N ALA A 51 -6.72 -3.38 -7.55
CA ALA A 51 -5.32 -3.32 -7.14
C ALA A 51 -4.51 -4.54 -7.61
N GLU A 52 -5.08 -5.74 -7.46
CA GLU A 52 -4.38 -7.00 -7.76
C GLU A 52 -3.97 -7.05 -9.24
N ALA A 53 -4.94 -6.75 -10.13
CA ALA A 53 -4.71 -6.76 -11.56
C ALA A 53 -3.74 -5.65 -12.00
N PHE A 54 -3.82 -4.47 -11.36
CA PHE A 54 -2.91 -3.38 -11.65
C PHE A 54 -1.47 -3.71 -11.23
N LEU A 55 -1.25 -4.15 -9.99
CA LEU A 55 0.08 -4.43 -9.45
C LEU A 55 0.78 -5.57 -10.20
N LYS A 56 0.05 -6.59 -10.65
CA LYS A 56 0.58 -7.67 -11.50
C LYS A 56 1.14 -7.14 -12.84
N LYS A 57 0.52 -6.10 -13.41
CA LYS A 57 1.00 -5.47 -14.66
C LYS A 57 2.27 -4.66 -14.48
N GLN A 58 2.50 -4.11 -13.27
CA GLN A 58 3.65 -3.25 -12.98
C GLN A 58 4.98 -4.01 -12.86
N LYS A 59 4.96 -5.36 -12.78
CA LYS A 59 6.16 -6.22 -12.71
C LYS A 59 7.17 -5.75 -11.65
N LEU A 60 6.67 -5.39 -10.47
CA LEU A 60 7.50 -4.88 -9.37
C LEU A 60 8.50 -5.94 -8.91
N ASP A 61 9.68 -5.48 -8.49
CA ASP A 61 10.69 -6.37 -7.94
C ASP A 61 10.37 -6.77 -6.47
N VAL A 62 11.11 -7.74 -5.95
CA VAL A 62 10.94 -8.21 -4.55
C VAL A 62 11.20 -7.06 -3.55
N LYS A 63 12.11 -6.12 -3.85
CA LYS A 63 12.40 -5.01 -2.94
C LYS A 63 11.23 -4.02 -2.87
N GLU A 64 10.56 -3.78 -3.99
CA GLU A 64 9.38 -2.95 -4.09
C GLU A 64 8.21 -3.60 -3.36
N PHE A 65 7.94 -4.89 -3.58
CA PHE A 65 6.92 -5.60 -2.81
C PHE A 65 7.20 -5.60 -1.31
N ALA A 66 8.44 -5.80 -0.89
CA ALA A 66 8.82 -5.73 0.52
C ALA A 66 8.50 -4.34 1.11
N LYS A 67 8.80 -3.26 0.38
CA LYS A 67 8.44 -1.89 0.80
C LYS A 67 6.93 -1.69 0.91
N LEU A 68 6.15 -2.21 -0.04
CA LEU A 68 4.69 -2.12 -0.01
C LEU A 68 4.13 -2.87 1.21
N VAL A 69 4.60 -4.09 1.47
CA VAL A 69 4.19 -4.89 2.64
C VAL A 69 4.56 -4.19 3.96
N HIS A 70 5.74 -3.58 4.04
CA HIS A 70 6.14 -2.82 5.22
C HIS A 70 5.25 -1.58 5.46
N ASN A 71 4.82 -0.93 4.38
CA ASN A 71 3.94 0.23 4.42
C ASN A 71 2.47 -0.15 4.68
N ALA A 72 2.06 -1.38 4.41
CA ALA A 72 0.69 -1.82 4.62
C ALA A 72 0.24 -1.69 6.08
N ARG A 73 -1.02 -1.28 6.27
CA ARG A 73 -1.60 -0.98 7.60
C ARG A 73 -2.65 -1.99 8.05
N THR A 74 -3.23 -2.74 7.13
CA THR A 74 -4.28 -3.72 7.44
C THR A 74 -3.83 -5.13 7.09
N LYS A 75 -4.47 -6.12 7.72
CA LYS A 75 -4.18 -7.54 7.48
C LYS A 75 -4.47 -7.91 6.03
N GLU A 76 -5.59 -7.44 5.51
CA GLU A 76 -6.07 -7.70 4.16
C GLU A 76 -5.09 -7.13 3.11
N GLU A 77 -4.55 -5.94 3.37
CA GLU A 77 -3.55 -5.31 2.50
C GLU A 77 -2.25 -6.12 2.45
N ILE A 78 -1.79 -6.60 3.62
CA ILE A 78 -0.56 -7.41 3.73
C ILE A 78 -0.73 -8.75 3.00
N GLU A 79 -1.85 -9.45 3.22
CA GLU A 79 -2.14 -10.74 2.59
C GLU A 79 -2.25 -10.61 1.06
N LEU A 80 -2.92 -9.56 0.58
CA LEU A 80 -3.07 -9.30 -0.85
C LEU A 80 -1.70 -9.06 -1.52
N LEU A 81 -0.85 -8.22 -0.92
CA LEU A 81 0.49 -7.95 -1.45
C LEU A 81 1.39 -9.19 -1.46
N ALA A 82 1.28 -10.04 -0.43
CA ALA A 82 2.03 -11.30 -0.37
C ALA A 82 1.61 -12.27 -1.47
N LYS A 83 0.29 -12.41 -1.69
CA LYS A 83 -0.29 -13.24 -2.75
C LYS A 83 0.12 -12.78 -4.15
N ILE A 84 0.25 -11.47 -4.37
CA ILE A 84 0.63 -10.94 -5.69
C ILE A 84 2.09 -11.27 -6.04
N SER A 85 3.01 -11.14 -5.08
CA SER A 85 4.42 -11.41 -5.35
C SER A 85 4.72 -12.89 -5.55
N ASP A 86 3.99 -13.77 -4.86
CA ASP A 86 4.18 -15.23 -4.90
C ASP A 86 5.65 -15.69 -4.65
N THR A 87 6.42 -14.92 -3.88
CA THR A 87 7.80 -15.28 -3.51
C THR A 87 7.90 -15.62 -2.02
N LYS A 88 8.63 -16.68 -1.70
CA LYS A 88 8.89 -17.12 -0.30
C LYS A 88 9.43 -15.98 0.58
N THR A 89 10.26 -15.12 0.01
CA THR A 89 10.83 -13.95 0.70
C THR A 89 9.73 -12.98 1.14
N ILE A 90 8.78 -12.63 0.26
CA ILE A 90 7.69 -11.73 0.61
C ILE A 90 6.72 -12.37 1.59
N TYR A 91 6.42 -13.67 1.45
CA TYR A 91 5.60 -14.38 2.42
C TYR A 91 6.16 -14.28 3.84
N ARG A 92 7.47 -14.51 4.00
CA ARG A 92 8.13 -14.39 5.31
C ARG A 92 8.07 -12.98 5.88
N ILE A 93 8.24 -11.95 5.05
CA ILE A 93 8.11 -10.54 5.46
C ILE A 93 6.67 -10.24 5.89
N ALA A 94 5.69 -10.74 5.14
CA ALA A 94 4.27 -10.58 5.44
C ALA A 94 3.89 -11.26 6.77
N GLU A 95 4.35 -12.49 7.02
CA GLU A 95 4.11 -13.19 8.29
C GLU A 95 4.65 -12.41 9.50
N VAL A 96 5.89 -11.95 9.44
CA VAL A 96 6.51 -11.15 10.52
C VAL A 96 5.72 -9.85 10.75
N LYS A 97 5.27 -9.21 9.66
CA LYS A 97 4.46 -7.99 9.73
C LYS A 97 3.08 -8.25 10.36
N LEU A 98 2.41 -9.35 9.99
CA LEU A 98 1.12 -9.75 10.54
C LEU A 98 1.23 -10.06 12.03
N GLN A 99 2.24 -10.83 12.45
CA GLN A 99 2.50 -11.09 13.86
C GLN A 99 2.75 -9.81 14.66
N ALA A 100 3.53 -8.87 14.12
CA ALA A 100 3.75 -7.57 14.75
C ALA A 100 2.45 -6.76 14.88
N LEU A 101 1.56 -6.83 13.88
CA LEU A 101 0.25 -6.17 13.88
C LEU A 101 -0.68 -6.76 14.95
N GLU A 102 -0.69 -8.09 15.10
CA GLU A 102 -1.48 -8.82 16.10
C GLU A 102 -0.97 -8.55 17.52
N ASN A 103 0.34 -8.61 17.74
CA ASN A 103 0.96 -8.31 19.03
C ASN A 103 0.71 -6.86 19.49
N SER A 104 0.69 -5.91 18.54
CA SER A 104 0.38 -4.50 18.82
C SER A 104 -1.08 -4.29 19.24
N LYS A 105 -2.01 -5.17 18.83
CA LYS A 105 -3.42 -5.11 19.24
C LYS A 105 -3.66 -5.73 20.62
N ASN A 106 -2.82 -6.69 21.03
CA ASN A 106 -2.96 -7.43 22.29
C ASN A 106 -2.21 -6.81 23.48
N GLN A 107 -1.43 -5.74 23.29
CA GLN A 107 -0.85 -5.00 24.41
C GLN A 107 -1.78 -3.84 24.82
N PRO A 108 -2.46 -3.90 25.98
CA PRO A 108 -3.10 -2.71 26.54
C PRO A 108 -1.99 -1.69 26.80
N ARG A 109 -2.14 -0.48 26.24
CA ARG A 109 -1.28 0.66 26.55
C ARG A 109 -1.34 0.84 28.08
N SER A 110 -0.26 0.46 28.75
CA SER A 110 -0.03 0.75 30.18
C SER A 110 0.25 2.23 30.37
#